data_AF-A0A392R1V4-F1
#
_entry.id   AF-A0A392R1V4-F1
#
_cell.length_a   1.000
_cell.length_b   1.000
_cell.length_c   1.000
_cell.angle_alpha   90.00
_cell.angle_beta   90.00
_cell.angle_gamma   90.00
#
_symmetry.space_group_name_H-M   'P 1'
#
loop_
_entity.id
_entity.type
_entity.pdbx_description
1 polymer ?
#
loop_
_entity_poly.entity_id
_entity_poly.type
_entity_poly.pdbx_seq_one_letter_code
_entity_poly.pdbx_strand_id
1 'polypeptide(L)' 'MNESESLELFCWHAFKQPNPTKDFATHSTDVVTYSGRLPLALQVLGSYLSDRSLTVWQKVLEKLKRIPNDQVQKKLK' A
#
# COMPACT_ATOMS: atom_id res chain seq x y z
N MET A 1 -1.12 13.41 5.16
CA MET A 1 -0.50 13.27 3.83
C MET A 1 -1.57 13.40 2.77
N ASN A 2 -1.27 14.11 1.68
CA ASN A 2 -2.10 14.10 0.49
C ASN A 2 -1.91 12.78 -0.30
N GLU A 3 -2.67 12.58 -1.36
CA GLU A 3 -2.63 11.35 -2.15
C GLU A 3 -1.27 11.13 -2.83
N SER A 4 -0.70 12.18 -3.43
CA SER A 4 0.60 12.12 -4.11
C SER A 4 1.73 11.76 -3.16
N GLU A 5 1.82 12.40 -1.99
CA GLU A 5 2.79 12.09 -0.94
C GLU A 5 2.65 10.65 -0.46
N SER A 6 1.42 10.17 -0.33
CA SER A 6 1.14 8.82 0.16
C SER A 6 1.56 7.76 -0.86
N LEU A 7 1.29 8.03 -2.15
CA LEU A 7 1.70 7.17 -3.24
C LEU A 7 3.23 7.13 -3.37
N GLU A 8 3.88 8.29 -3.31
CA GLU A 8 5.34 8.39 -3.36
C GLU A 8 5.99 7.63 -2.21
N LEU A 9 5.53 7.84 -0.96
CA LEU A 9 6.04 7.12 0.21
C LEU A 9 5.88 5.61 0.03
N PHE A 10 4.70 5.15 -0.37
CA PHE A 10 4.49 3.73 -0.63
C PHE A 10 5.45 3.19 -1.70
N CYS A 11 5.63 3.93 -2.80
CA CYS A 11 6.48 3.52 -3.91
C CYS A 11 7.95 3.44 -3.52
N TRP A 12 8.44 4.35 -2.67
CA TRP A 12 9.80 4.26 -2.13
C TRP A 12 10.03 2.97 -1.36
N HIS A 13 9.04 2.50 -0.60
CA HIS A 13 9.15 1.26 0.15
C HIS A 13 9.00 0.02 -0.73
N ALA A 14 8.06 0.03 -1.67
CA ALA A 14 7.71 -1.11 -2.54
C ALA A 14 8.65 -1.29 -3.74
N PHE A 15 9.05 -0.21 -4.40
CA PHE A 15 9.76 -0.23 -5.68
C PHE A 15 11.15 0.43 -5.62
N LYS A 16 11.53 1.03 -4.49
CA LYS A 16 12.79 1.80 -4.32
C LYS A 16 12.92 2.99 -5.29
N GLN A 17 11.77 3.51 -5.73
CA GLN A 17 11.67 4.65 -6.64
C GLN A 17 10.35 5.40 -6.34
N PRO A 18 10.21 6.68 -6.72
CA PRO A 18 9.06 7.50 -6.33
C PRO A 18 7.75 7.12 -7.03
N ASN A 19 7.79 6.31 -8.09
CA ASN A 19 6.62 5.96 -8.92
C ASN A 19 6.44 4.44 -9.05
N PRO A 20 5.21 3.94 -9.15
CA PRO A 20 4.97 2.52 -9.36
C PRO A 20 5.36 2.10 -10.79
N THR A 21 5.77 0.85 -10.96
CA THR A 21 5.85 0.25 -12.30
C THR A 21 4.44 0.19 -12.92
N LYS A 22 4.33 0.31 -14.25
CA LYS A 22 3.05 0.42 -14.98
C LYS A 22 2.02 -0.65 -14.58
N ASP A 23 2.45 -1.90 -14.41
CA ASP A 23 1.57 -3.02 -14.06
C ASP A 23 1.03 -2.95 -12.62
N PHE A 24 1.71 -2.19 -11.76
CA PHE A 24 1.36 -2.03 -10.35
C PHE A 24 0.64 -0.72 -10.04
N ALA A 25 0.53 0.22 -10.99
CA ALA A 25 -0.02 1.56 -10.75
C ALA A 25 -1.40 1.53 -10.06
N THR A 26 -2.35 0.77 -10.60
CA THR A 26 -3.69 0.61 -10.01
C THR A 26 -3.64 -0.02 -8.62
N HIS A 27 -2.78 -1.01 -8.43
CA HIS A 27 -2.65 -1.72 -7.15
C HIS A 27 -2.02 -0.82 -6.07
N SER A 28 -1.07 0.03 -6.45
CA SER A 28 -0.48 1.03 -5.55
C SER A 28 -1.52 2.03 -5.06
N THR A 29 -2.40 2.53 -5.94
CA THR A 29 -3.52 3.40 -5.54
C THR A 29 -4.49 2.69 -4.60
N ASP A 30 -4.80 1.42 -4.85
CA ASP A 30 -5.63 0.59 -3.95
C ASP A 30 -5.01 0.46 -2.55
N VAL A 31 -3.69 0.23 -2.46
CA VAL A 31 -2.98 0.15 -1.17
C VAL A 31 -3.04 1.48 -0.43
N VAL A 32 -2.78 2.60 -1.12
CA VAL A 32 -2.83 3.95 -0.51
C VAL A 32 -4.22 4.25 0.06
N THR A 33 -5.26 3.89 -0.71
CA THR A 33 -6.65 4.07 -0.32
C THR A 33 -6.99 3.22 0.92
N TYR A 34 -6.63 1.94 0.90
CA TYR A 34 -6.84 1.04 2.04
C TYR A 34 -6.14 1.53 3.32
N SER A 35 -4.90 1.99 3.18
CA SER A 35 -4.04 2.45 4.28
C SER A 35 -4.53 3.72 4.98
N GLY A 36 -5.58 4.38 4.46
CA GLY A 36 -6.08 5.63 5.02
C GLY A 36 -5.05 6.74 5.01
N ARG A 37 -4.03 6.66 4.13
CA ARG A 37 -2.88 7.57 4.08
C ARG A 37 -2.07 7.66 5.39
N LEU A 38 -2.12 6.61 6.22
CA LEU A 38 -1.30 6.49 7.42
C LEU A 38 0.15 6.17 7.02
N PRO A 39 1.15 7.00 7.38
CA PRO A 39 2.53 6.79 6.96
C PRO A 39 3.05 5.39 7.33
N LEU A 40 2.80 4.95 8.56
CA LEU A 40 3.27 3.65 9.04
C LEU A 40 2.67 2.48 8.25
N ALA A 41 1.38 2.54 7.92
CA ALA A 41 0.72 1.51 7.13
C ALA A 41 1.31 1.42 5.72
N LEU A 42 1.58 2.56 5.09
CA LEU A 42 2.19 2.64 3.76
C LEU A 42 3.60 2.04 3.75
N GLN A 43 4.42 2.34 4.75
CA GLN A 43 5.78 1.79 4.87
C GLN A 43 5.79 0.28 5.08
N VAL A 44 4.91 -0.21 5.98
CA VAL A 44 4.79 -1.65 6.27
C VAL A 44 4.31 -2.41 5.04
N LEU A 45 3.23 -1.95 4.40
CA LEU A 45 2.69 -2.61 3.21
C LEU A 45 3.66 -2.52 2.03
N GLY A 46 4.31 -1.37 1.82
CA GLY A 46 5.30 -1.22 0.76
C GLY A 46 6.47 -2.19 0.94
N SER A 47 7.02 -2.27 2.15
CA SER A 47 8.14 -3.18 2.44
C SER A 47 7.73 -4.66 2.41
N TYR A 48 6.48 -4.98 2.76
CA TYR A 48 5.96 -6.35 2.68
C TYR A 48 5.72 -6.83 1.23
N LEU A 49 5.28 -5.91 0.37
CA LEU A 49 4.95 -6.16 -1.02
C LEU A 49 6.14 -6.00 -1.98
N SER A 50 7.26 -5.46 -1.50
CA SER A 50 8.47 -5.31 -2.32
C SER A 50 8.94 -6.67 -2.87
N ASP A 51 9.36 -6.69 -4.12
CA ASP A 51 9.82 -7.87 -4.85
C ASP A 51 8.79 -9.03 -4.95
N ARG A 52 7.51 -8.75 -4.66
CA ARG A 52 6.42 -9.71 -4.83
C ARG A 52 5.78 -9.56 -6.21
N SER A 53 5.33 -10.68 -6.77
CA SER A 53 4.60 -10.68 -8.04
C SER A 53 3.22 -10.04 -7.90
N LEU A 54 2.68 -9.55 -9.02
CA LEU A 54 1.34 -8.94 -9.08
C LEU A 54 0.26 -9.86 -8.52
N THR A 55 0.35 -11.18 -8.75
CA THR A 55 -0.58 -12.17 -8.20
C THR A 55 -0.57 -12.20 -6.67
N VAL A 56 0.59 -12.01 -6.04
CA VAL A 56 0.71 -11.93 -4.57
C VAL A 56 0.08 -10.64 -4.07
N TRP A 57 0.32 -9.51 -4.75
CA TRP A 57 -0.29 -8.23 -4.42
C TRP A 57 -1.83 -8.32 -4.41
N GLN A 58 -2.41 -8.91 -5.46
CA GLN A 58 -3.86 -9.10 -5.58
C GLN A 58 -4.41 -9.92 -4.40
N LYS A 59 -3.76 -11.04 -4.06
CA LYS A 59 -4.17 -11.89 -2.92
C LYS A 59 -4.07 -11.16 -1.58
N VAL A 60 -3.03 -10.34 -1.39
CA VAL A 60 -2.86 -9.55 -0.16
C VAL A 60 -3.95 -8.49 -0.07
N LEU A 61 -4.18 -7.73 -1.14
CA LEU A 61 -5.23 -6.71 -1.20
C LEU A 61 -6.62 -7.31 -0.97
N GLU A 62 -6.92 -8.47 -1.56
CA GLU A 62 -8.19 -9.17 -1.33
C GLU A 62 -8.37 -9.55 0.15
N LYS A 63 -7.31 -10.06 0.80
CA LYS A 63 -7.34 -10.35 2.24
C LYS A 63 -7.53 -9.09 3.07
N LEU A 64 -6.82 -8.01 2.75
CA LEU A 64 -6.91 -6.74 3.47
C LEU A 64 -8.31 -6.13 3.38
N LYS A 65 -8.95 -6.18 2.20
CA LYS A 65 -10.34 -5.71 1.99
C LYS A 65 -11.38 -6.49 2.82
N ARG A 66 -11.08 -7.71 3.24
CA ARG A 66 -11.94 -8.53 4.13
C ARG A 66 -11.77 -8.19 5.61
N ILE A 67 -10.70 -7.49 5.99
CA ILE A 67 -10.44 -7.09 7.38
C ILE A 67 -11.18 -5.77 7.64
N PRO A 68 -12.01 -5.67 8.70
CA PRO A 68 -12.67 -4.42 9.05
C PRO A 68 -11.64 -3.31 9.28
N ASN A 69 -11.70 -2.26 8.44
CA ASN A 69 -10.70 -1.20 8.38
C ASN A 69 -10.57 -0.43 9.72
N ASP A 70 -11.64 -0.39 10.50
CA ASP A 70 -11.75 0.30 11.79
C ASP A 70 -10.78 -0.23 12.86
N GLN A 71 -10.50 -1.55 12.86
CA GLN A 71 -9.61 -2.19 13.84
C GLN A 71 -8.13 -1.96 13.54
N VAL A 72 -7.77 -1.94 12.26
CA VAL A 72 -6.38 -1.80 11.80
C VAL A 72 -5.94 -0.34 11.87
N GLN A 73 -6.78 0.58 11.39
CA GLN A 73 -6.46 2.02 11.42
C GLN A 73 -6.37 2.57 12.85
N LYS A 74 -7.15 2.05 13.81
CA LYS A 74 -7.04 2.46 15.23
C LYS A 74 -5.72 2.06 15.89
N LYS A 75 -5.08 0.98 15.45
CA LYS A 75 -3.79 0.50 16.00
C LYS A 75 -2.57 1.12 15.34
N LEU A 76 -2.72 1.68 14.15
CA LEU A 76 -1.64 2.28 13.35
C LEU A 76 -1.66 3.82 13.42
N LYS A 77 -2.44 4.37 14.34
CA LYS A 77 -2.59 5.80 14.58
C LYS A 77 -1.46 6.35 15.44
#